data_AF-A0A4Q1RPF9-F1
#
_entry.id   AF-A0A4Q1RPF9-F1
#
_cell.length_a   1.000
_cell.length_b   1.000
_cell.length_c   1.000
_cell.angle_alpha   90.00
_cell.angle_beta   90.00
_cell.angle_gamma   90.00
#
_symmetry.space_group_name_H-M   'P 1'
#
loop_
_entity.id
_entity.type
_entity.pdbx_description
1 polymer ?
#
loop_
_entity_poly.entity_id
_entity_poly.type
_entity_poly.pdbx_seq_one_letter_code
_entity_poly.pdbx_strand_id
1 'polypeptide(L)' 'MPPTRRLFFALSLPEATQQEIIRWRAEHFPLDAGRPIAADNLHLTMAFLGYVSEHKAQVIQTLAGR' A
#
# COMPACT_ATOMS: atom_id res chain seq x y z
N MET A 1 -22.21 -12.88 -8.73
CA MET A 1 -20.89 -13.28 -8.18
C MET A 1 -20.79 -12.73 -6.76
N PRO A 2 -20.27 -13.48 -5.78
CA PRO A 2 -20.07 -12.95 -4.44
C PRO A 2 -19.13 -11.73 -4.50
N PRO A 3 -19.30 -10.73 -3.62
CA PRO A 3 -18.47 -9.53 -3.62
C PRO A 3 -17.00 -9.90 -3.38
N THR A 4 -16.11 -9.27 -4.14
CA THR A 4 -14.66 -9.43 -4.02
C THR A 4 -14.00 -8.09 -3.70
N ARG A 5 -12.88 -8.12 -2.98
CA ARG A 5 -12.06 -6.94 -2.67
C ARG A 5 -10.68 -7.10 -3.29
N ARG A 6 -10.10 -6.01 -3.77
CA ARG A 6 -8.71 -6.00 -4.26
C ARG A 6 -7.78 -5.86 -3.06
N LEU A 7 -7.06 -6.92 -2.71
CA LEU A 7 -6.26 -7.00 -1.47
C LEU A 7 -4.75 -7.12 -1.74
N PHE A 8 -3.97 -6.66 -0.79
CA PHE A 8 -2.52 -6.83 -0.72
C PHE A 8 -2.05 -6.76 0.73
N PHE A 9 -0.85 -7.27 0.99
CA PHE A 9 -0.12 -7.06 2.24
C PHE A 9 0.97 -6.03 2.03
N ALA A 10 1.21 -5.18 3.02
CA ALA A 10 2.25 -4.18 2.95
C ALA A 10 2.83 -3.84 4.33
N LEU A 11 4.04 -3.30 4.31
CA LEU A 11 4.61 -2.56 5.43
C LEU A 11 4.19 -1.10 5.31
N SER A 12 3.61 -0.56 6.38
CA SER A 12 3.43 0.88 6.52
C SER A 12 4.76 1.55 6.87
N LEU A 13 4.88 2.82 6.50
CA LEU A 13 6.00 3.65 6.91
C LEU A 13 5.64 4.46 8.16
N PRO A 14 6.56 4.65 9.12
CA PRO A 14 6.38 5.63 10.19
C PRO A 14 6.10 7.02 9.60
N GLU A 15 5.27 7.81 10.27
CA GLU A 15 4.87 9.14 9.78
C GLU A 15 6.07 10.04 9.48
N ALA A 16 7.07 10.08 10.36
CA ALA A 16 8.30 10.85 10.16
C ALA A 16 9.01 10.48 8.84
N THR A 17 9.11 9.18 8.54
CA THR A 17 9.72 8.68 7.30
C THR A 17 8.89 9.06 6.07
N GLN A 18 7.55 9.02 6.16
CA GLN A 18 6.70 9.49 5.07
C GLN A 18 6.96 10.96 4.77
N GLN A 19 7.05 11.81 5.81
CA GLN A 19 7.32 13.25 5.66
C GLN A 19 8.70 13.52 5.04
N GLU A 20 9.72 12.75 5.43
CA GLU A 20 11.06 12.84 4.84
C GLU A 20 11.04 12.49 3.34
N ILE A 21 10.34 11.41 2.95
CA ILE A 21 10.23 10.99 1.54
C ILE A 21 9.50 12.03 0.70
N ILE A 22 8.37 12.57 1.18
CA ILE A 22 7.63 13.56 0.38
C ILE A 22 8.41 14.86 0.22
N ARG A 23 9.15 15.29 1.25
CA ARG A 23 10.01 16.48 1.19
C ARG A 23 11.13 16.26 0.18
N TRP A 24 11.87 15.17 0.33
CA TRP A 24 12.93 14.80 -0.61
C TRP A 24 12.41 14.73 -2.04
N ARG A 25 11.25 14.09 -2.28
CA ARG A 25 10.64 14.01 -3.60
C ARG A 25 10.32 15.39 -4.18
N ALA A 26 9.76 16.30 -3.38
CA ALA A 26 9.42 17.65 -3.83
C ALA A 26 10.65 18.49 -4.18
N GLU A 27 11.77 18.26 -3.51
CA GLU A 27 13.05 18.94 -3.78
C GLU A 27 13.74 18.42 -5.05
N HIS A 28 13.50 17.17 -5.45
CA HIS A 28 14.30 16.48 -6.48
C HIS A 28 13.54 16.18 -7.78
N PHE A 29 12.21 16.20 -7.79
CA PHE A 29 11.42 15.92 -8.99
C PHE A 29 10.60 17.14 -9.43
N PRO A 30 10.66 17.52 -10.73
CA PRO A 30 9.79 18.56 -11.26
C PRO A 30 8.32 18.09 -11.28
N LEU A 31 7.38 19.04 -11.34
CA LEU A 31 5.93 18.76 -11.26
C LEU A 31 5.40 17.88 -12.41
N ASP A 32 6.08 17.90 -13.55
CA ASP A 32 5.74 17.12 -14.73
C ASP A 32 6.43 15.74 -14.77
N ALA A 33 7.27 15.40 -13.78
CA ALA A 33 7.91 14.08 -13.68
C ALA A 33 6.90 12.94 -13.46
N GLY A 34 5.66 13.25 -13.04
CA GLY A 34 4.59 12.26 -12.89
C GLY A 34 3.58 12.64 -11.81
N ARG A 35 2.73 11.67 -11.44
CA ARG A 35 1.73 11.85 -10.39
C ARG A 35 2.26 11.39 -9.04
N PRO A 36 2.51 12.29 -8.07
CA PRO A 36 3.01 11.89 -6.76
C PRO A 36 1.97 11.06 -6.00
N ILE A 37 2.43 10.02 -5.32
CA ILE A 37 1.61 9.25 -4.36
C ILE A 37 1.46 10.07 -3.07
N ALA A 38 0.22 10.15 -2.56
CA ALA A 38 -0.09 10.79 -1.27
C ALA A 38 0.67 10.10 -0.12
N ALA A 39 1.03 10.86 0.92
CA ALA A 39 1.82 10.36 2.05
C ALA A 39 1.19 9.10 2.68
N ASP A 40 -0.11 9.15 3.00
CA ASP A 40 -0.87 8.04 3.59
C ASP A 40 -0.91 6.77 2.74
N ASN A 41 -0.61 6.89 1.44
CA ASN A 41 -0.57 5.78 0.50
C ASN A 41 0.86 5.26 0.27
N LEU A 42 1.89 5.81 0.90
CA LEU A 42 3.25 5.29 0.83
C LEU A 42 3.37 4.00 1.66
N HIS A 43 3.66 2.90 0.97
CA HIS A 43 3.82 1.59 1.59
C HIS A 43 4.73 0.71 0.73
N LEU A 44 5.31 -0.30 1.34
CA LEU A 44 6.05 -1.34 0.63
C LEU A 44 5.15 -2.56 0.50
N THR A 45 4.68 -2.84 -0.72
CA THR A 45 3.85 -4.03 -1.00
C THR A 45 4.68 -5.30 -0.86
N MET A 46 4.26 -6.21 0.03
CA MET A 46 4.89 -7.52 0.22
C MET A 46 4.30 -8.58 -0.70
N ALA A 47 2.97 -8.59 -0.83
CA ALA A 47 2.26 -9.54 -1.69
C ALA A 47 0.94 -8.95 -2.19
N PHE A 48 0.72 -8.99 -3.51
CA PHE A 48 -0.51 -8.53 -4.14
C PHE A 48 -1.42 -9.73 -4.44
N LEU A 49 -2.67 -9.71 -3.96
CA LEU A 49 -3.59 -10.86 -3.99
C LEU A 49 -4.68 -10.75 -5.07
N GLY A 50 -4.79 -9.60 -5.74
CA GLY A 50 -5.86 -9.33 -6.69
C GLY A 50 -7.24 -9.30 -6.02
N TYR A 51 -8.28 -9.69 -6.75
CA TYR A 51 -9.65 -9.76 -6.24
C TYR A 51 -9.87 -11.04 -5.42
N VAL A 52 -10.24 -10.88 -4.16
CA VAL A 52 -10.38 -11.96 -3.18
C VAL A 52 -11.79 -11.93 -2.60
N SER A 53 -12.45 -13.09 -2.51
CA SER A 53 -13.73 -13.21 -1.81
C SER A 53 -13.56 -13.03 -0.31
N GLU A 54 -14.63 -12.67 0.40
CA GLU A 54 -14.57 -12.47 1.84
C GLU A 54 -14.07 -13.70 2.61
N HIS A 55 -14.59 -14.89 2.26
CA HIS A 55 -14.15 -16.15 2.86
C HIS A 55 -12.64 -16.40 2.65
N LYS A 56 -12.13 -16.19 1.42
CA LYS A 56 -10.70 -16.36 1.13
C LYS A 56 -9.85 -15.33 1.89
N ALA A 57 -10.35 -14.10 2.06
CA ALA A 57 -9.67 -13.07 2.82
C ALA A 57 -9.50 -13.45 4.31
N GLN A 58 -10.55 -14.00 4.94
CA GLN A 58 -10.51 -14.44 6.34
C GLN A 58 -9.47 -15.57 6.56
N VAL A 59 -9.42 -16.54 5.65
CA VAL A 59 -8.42 -17.62 5.69
C VAL A 59 -7.00 -17.06 5.57
N ILE A 60 -6.77 -16.16 4.60
CA ILE A 60 -5.46 -15.56 4.38
C ILE A 60 -5.01 -14.72 5.58
N GLN A 61 -5.91 -13.95 6.20
CA GLN A 61 -5.62 -13.18 7.42
C GLN A 61 -5.21 -14.08 8.59
N THR A 62 -5.87 -15.23 8.75
CA THR A 62 -5.56 -16.19 9.82
C THR A 62 -4.17 -16.82 9.64
N LEU A 63 -3.77 -17.09 8.40
CA LEU A 63 -2.47 -17.67 8.08
C LEU A 63 -1.33 -16.65 8.20
N ALA A 64 -1.57 -15.40 7.81
CA ALA A 64 -0.57 -14.34 7.83
C ALA A 64 -0.33 -13.74 9.23
N GLY A 65 -1.22 -13.98 10.19
CA GLY A 65 -1.07 -13.53 11.58
C GLY A 65 -0.26 -14.46 12.49
N ARG A 66 0.38 -15.49 11.93
CA ARG A 66 1.26 -16.43 12.64
C ARG A 66 2.72 -16.13 12.30
#